data_AF-E8N186-F1
#
_entry.id   AF-E8N186-F1
#
_cell.length_a   1.000
_cell.length_b   1.000
_cell.length_c   1.000
_cell.angle_alpha   90.00
_cell.angle_beta   90.00
_cell.angle_gamma   90.00
#
_symmetry.space_group_name_H-M   'P 1'
#
loop_
_entity.id
_entity.type
_entity.pdbx_description
1 polymer ?
#
loop_
_entity_poly.entity_id
_entity_poly.type
_entity_poly.pdbx_seq_one_letter_code
_entity_poly.pdbx_strand_id
1 'polypeptide(L)'
;MSLSAFVPAILQQPDKEPIRHATLNLAEALAESEEFQRFLESAQTVHGNAEVHRLLVAIRQGRTRYDQGEAPSLQSQVEALPVMRAYRRAEQAVRFLFSAVVQEISRSAGVDFLEHVHQEMNACGMPVHVVSDEVLNLPETLPEPYAEPARRLGEALHNSPEVQAYLAVQRAVREDIALANLRREVEEMEESFNVRRASGYYPASGELELYAEKQAELRQHPLLRAEEDARAQVMELFSAVHTLLSNSLGILFSELAKKPGLF
;
A
#
# COMPACT_ATOMS: atom_id res chain seq x y z
N MET A 1 23.26 18.58 2.32
CA MET A 1 24.04 17.32 2.46
C MET A 1 23.38 16.31 1.54
N SER A 2 24.05 15.83 0.49
CA SER A 2 23.49 14.83 -0.41
C SER A 2 23.56 13.47 0.29
N LEU A 3 22.46 13.04 0.88
CA LEU A 3 22.27 11.63 1.22
C LEU A 3 22.16 10.92 -0.13
N SER A 4 23.20 10.17 -0.50
CA SER A 4 23.12 9.24 -1.63
C SER A 4 22.01 8.25 -1.32
N ALA A 5 20.80 8.50 -1.81
CA ALA A 5 19.69 7.58 -1.64
C ALA A 5 20.11 6.22 -2.18
N PHE A 6 19.95 5.17 -1.37
CA PHE A 6 20.20 3.82 -1.83
C PHE A 6 19.23 3.51 -2.97
N VAL A 7 19.79 3.31 -4.17
CA VAL A 7 19.04 2.94 -5.37
C VAL A 7 18.94 1.42 -5.44
N PRO A 8 17.73 0.83 -5.38
CA PRO A 8 17.55 -0.61 -5.51
C PRO A 8 18.13 -1.16 -6.81
N ALA A 9 18.67 -2.38 -6.77
CA ALA A 9 19.40 -2.97 -7.89
C ALA A 9 18.60 -3.02 -9.20
N ILE A 10 17.30 -3.34 -9.14
CA ILE A 10 16.43 -3.36 -10.33
C ILE A 10 16.37 -1.99 -11.02
N LEU A 11 16.39 -0.89 -10.26
CA LEU A 11 16.36 0.47 -10.81
C LEU A 11 17.72 0.97 -11.31
N GLN A 12 18.81 0.22 -11.10
CA GLN A 12 20.13 0.56 -11.63
C GLN A 12 20.30 0.15 -13.10
N GLN A 13 19.40 -0.68 -13.62
CA GLN A 13 19.44 -1.14 -15.01
C GLN A 13 19.19 0.03 -15.98
N PRO A 14 19.86 0.08 -17.15
CA PRO A 14 19.75 1.21 -18.08
C PRO A 14 18.33 1.46 -18.62
N ASP A 15 17.54 0.40 -18.79
CA ASP A 15 16.14 0.49 -19.24
C ASP A 15 15.21 1.05 -18.15
N LYS A 16 15.64 1.09 -16.89
CA LYS A 16 14.91 1.68 -15.76
C LYS A 16 15.31 3.12 -15.46
N GLU A 17 16.23 3.70 -16.22
CA GLU A 17 16.63 5.10 -16.10
C GLU A 17 15.44 6.08 -16.05
N PRO A 18 14.41 5.96 -16.92
CA PRO A 18 13.27 6.88 -16.91
C PRO A 18 12.47 6.80 -15.61
N ILE A 19 12.26 5.58 -15.09
CA ILE A 19 11.54 5.33 -13.83
C ILE A 19 12.34 5.92 -12.67
N ARG A 20 13.66 5.69 -12.64
CA ARG A 20 14.54 6.21 -11.59
C ARG A 20 14.56 7.74 -11.56
N HIS A 21 14.72 8.39 -12.72
CA HIS A 21 14.67 9.84 -12.80
C HIS A 21 13.31 10.40 -12.38
N ALA A 22 12.20 9.82 -12.88
CA ALA A 22 10.88 10.27 -12.49
C ALA A 22 10.63 10.11 -10.98
N THR A 23 11.13 9.02 -10.39
CA THR A 23 11.06 8.76 -8.94
C THR A 23 11.80 9.83 -8.14
N LEU A 24 13.04 10.16 -8.54
CA LEU A 24 13.85 11.16 -7.85
C LEU A 24 13.26 12.57 -7.99
N ASN A 25 12.77 12.92 -9.18
CA ASN A 25 12.12 14.22 -9.41
C ASN A 25 10.85 14.37 -8.56
N LEU A 26 10.05 13.31 -8.43
CA LEU A 26 8.89 13.32 -7.54
C LEU A 26 9.30 13.44 -6.08
N ALA A 27 10.35 12.71 -5.65
CA ALA A 27 10.85 12.80 -4.29
C ALA A 27 11.37 14.21 -3.96
N GLU A 28 12.07 14.86 -4.89
CA GLU A 28 12.53 16.24 -4.74
C GLU A 28 11.36 17.21 -4.60
N ALA A 29 10.36 17.13 -5.49
CA ALA A 29 9.17 17.97 -5.42
C ALA A 29 8.39 17.77 -4.09
N LEU A 30 8.27 16.52 -3.62
CA LEU A 30 7.65 16.21 -2.34
C LEU A 30 8.48 16.70 -1.16
N ALA A 31 9.81 16.57 -1.23
CA ALA A 31 10.73 17.03 -0.20
C ALA A 31 10.64 18.55 -0.02
N GLU A 32 10.44 19.31 -1.10
CA GLU A 32 10.30 20.76 -1.07
C GLU A 32 8.89 21.26 -0.71
N SER A 33 7.91 20.35 -0.58
CA SER A 33 6.53 20.71 -0.24
C SER A 33 6.39 21.37 1.13
N GLU A 34 5.54 22.39 1.23
CA GLU A 34 5.22 23.02 2.52
C GLU A 34 4.59 22.02 3.49
N GLU A 35 3.76 21.10 3.00
CA GLU A 35 3.12 20.06 3.79
C GLU A 35 4.15 19.15 4.45
N PHE A 36 5.14 18.68 3.68
CA PHE A 36 6.18 17.80 4.19
C PHE A 36 7.15 18.53 5.12
N GLN A 37 7.57 19.75 4.78
CA GLN A 37 8.45 20.55 5.65
C GLN A 37 7.78 20.87 7.00
N ARG A 38 6.50 21.29 7.00
CA ARG A 38 5.74 21.49 8.24
C ARG A 38 5.61 20.21 9.06
N PHE A 39 5.42 19.07 8.41
CA PHE A 39 5.41 17.78 9.08
C PHE A 39 6.75 17.51 9.79
N LEU A 40 7.88 17.66 9.09
CA LEU A 40 9.21 17.48 9.69
C LEU A 40 9.48 18.45 10.86
N GLU A 41 9.16 19.73 10.69
CA GLU A 41 9.31 20.75 11.74
C GLU A 41 8.46 20.43 12.98
N SER A 42 7.20 20.07 12.76
CA SER A 42 6.30 19.71 13.85
C SER A 42 6.75 18.42 14.57
N ALA A 43 7.27 17.43 13.84
CA ALA A 43 7.84 16.21 14.40
C ALA A 43 9.06 16.50 15.28
N GLN A 44 9.96 17.38 14.81
CA GLN A 44 11.10 17.85 15.61
C GLN A 44 10.65 18.60 16.87
N THR A 45 9.61 19.43 16.75
CA THR A 45 9.06 20.17 17.90
C THR A 45 8.46 19.24 18.94
N VAL A 46 7.71 18.21 18.51
CA VAL A 46 7.20 17.14 19.40
C VAL A 46 8.36 16.41 20.06
N HIS A 47 9.40 16.06 19.29
CA HIS A 47 10.59 15.38 19.80
C HIS A 47 11.38 16.23 20.81
N GLY A 48 11.42 17.55 20.65
CA GLY A 48 12.06 18.46 21.61
C GLY A 48 11.21 18.80 22.83
N ASN A 49 9.93 18.41 22.88
CA ASN A 49 9.01 18.85 23.91
C ASN A 49 9.09 17.96 25.17
N ALA A 50 9.58 18.54 26.27
CA ALA A 50 9.75 17.85 27.54
C ALA A 50 8.42 17.34 28.15
N GLU A 51 7.32 18.06 27.94
CA GLU A 51 6.01 17.68 28.48
C GLU A 51 5.41 16.49 27.72
N VAL A 52 5.57 16.45 26.40
CA VAL A 52 5.23 15.26 25.59
C VAL A 52 6.02 14.05 26.09
N HIS A 53 7.33 14.20 26.28
CA HIS A 53 8.18 13.10 26.77
C HIS A 53 7.75 12.61 28.14
N ARG A 54 7.48 13.54 29.07
CA ARG A 54 7.00 13.23 30.42
C ARG A 54 5.73 12.39 30.37
N LEU A 55 4.76 12.80 29.57
CA LEU A 55 3.48 12.09 29.44
C LEU A 55 3.63 10.74 28.72
N LEU A 56 4.43 10.64 27.66
CA LEU A 56 4.68 9.37 26.97
C LEU A 56 5.39 8.35 27.86
N VAL A 57 6.35 8.80 28.69
CA VAL A 57 7.00 7.96 29.70
C VAL A 57 5.99 7.50 30.75
N ALA A 58 5.12 8.40 31.24
CA ALA A 58 4.07 8.05 32.19
C ALA A 58 3.08 7.02 31.63
N ILE A 59 2.67 7.16 30.36
CA ILE A 59 1.83 6.18 29.66
C ILE A 59 2.53 4.82 29.58
N ARG A 60 3.81 4.79 29.20
CA ARG A 60 4.59 3.54 29.11
C ARG A 60 4.70 2.85 30.48
N GLN A 61 4.95 3.62 31.53
CA GLN A 61 5.04 3.12 32.91
C GLN A 61 3.68 2.63 33.46
N GLY A 62 2.58 3.34 33.16
CA GLY A 62 1.23 2.93 33.52
C GLY A 62 0.83 1.61 32.85
N ARG A 63 1.18 1.43 31.56
CA ARG A 63 0.96 0.17 30.83
C ARG A 63 1.71 -1.01 31.45
N THR A 64 2.94 -0.81 31.94
CA THR A 64 3.70 -1.86 32.63
C THR A 64 3.16 -2.23 34.00
N ARG A 65 2.36 -1.36 34.63
CA ARG A 65 1.81 -1.55 35.98
C ARG A 65 0.40 -2.17 36.00
N TYR A 66 -0.13 -2.57 34.85
CA TYR A 66 -1.53 -3.03 34.69
C TYR A 66 -2.58 -2.02 35.20
N ASP A 67 -2.21 -0.74 35.30
CA ASP A 67 -3.13 0.32 35.73
C ASP A 67 -3.86 0.89 34.51
N GLN A 68 -4.90 0.16 34.06
CA GLN A 68 -5.62 0.47 32.83
C GLN A 68 -6.50 1.74 32.93
N GLY A 69 -6.72 2.27 34.14
CA GLY A 69 -7.61 3.42 34.36
C GLY A 69 -6.98 4.78 34.00
N GLU A 70 -5.68 4.95 34.23
CA GLU A 70 -5.00 6.25 34.04
C GLU A 70 -4.48 6.46 32.61
N ALA A 71 -4.18 5.38 31.88
CA ALA A 71 -3.59 5.44 30.55
C ALA A 71 -4.45 6.20 29.50
N PRO A 72 -5.78 6.03 29.43
CA PRO A 72 -6.63 6.81 28.52
C PRO A 72 -6.64 8.30 28.84
N SER A 73 -6.55 8.67 30.13
CA SER A 73 -6.51 10.07 30.58
C SER A 73 -5.20 10.75 30.19
N LEU A 74 -4.07 10.05 30.31
CA LEU A 74 -2.75 10.55 29.93
C LEU A 74 -2.63 10.67 28.41
N GLN A 75 -3.19 9.72 27.67
CA GLN A 75 -3.24 9.78 26.20
C GLN A 75 -4.08 10.97 25.72
N SER A 76 -5.21 11.23 26.36
CA SER A 76 -6.04 12.43 26.08
C SER A 76 -5.28 13.73 26.41
N GLN A 77 -4.48 13.75 27.48
CA GLN A 77 -3.65 14.90 27.83
C GLN A 77 -2.56 15.16 26.79
N VAL A 78 -1.91 14.11 26.26
CA VAL A 78 -0.94 14.25 25.16
C VAL A 78 -1.60 14.85 23.92
N GLU A 79 -2.73 14.31 23.47
CA GLU A 79 -3.44 14.79 22.28
C GLU A 79 -4.03 16.22 22.47
N ALA A 80 -4.24 16.65 23.71
CA ALA A 80 -4.67 18.00 24.02
C ALA A 80 -3.55 19.04 23.91
N LEU A 81 -2.27 18.63 23.93
CA LEU A 81 -1.14 19.56 23.84
C LEU A 81 -1.14 20.29 22.48
N PRO A 82 -0.95 21.62 22.45
CA PRO A 82 -0.89 22.38 21.21
C PRO A 82 0.15 21.85 20.22
N VAL A 83 1.30 21.39 20.72
CA VAL A 83 2.38 20.80 19.90
C VAL A 83 1.92 19.51 19.21
N MET A 84 1.16 18.66 19.91
CA MET A 84 0.61 17.42 19.34
C MET A 84 -0.48 17.72 18.33
N ARG A 85 -1.36 18.70 18.60
CA ARG A 85 -2.37 19.14 17.64
C ARG A 85 -1.76 19.71 16.35
N ALA A 86 -0.69 20.49 16.48
CA ALA A 86 0.05 21.02 15.33
C ALA A 86 0.67 19.88 14.51
N TYR A 87 1.32 18.92 15.18
CA TYR A 87 1.85 17.71 14.55
C TYR A 87 0.76 16.90 13.84
N ARG A 88 -0.37 16.62 14.48
CA ARG A 88 -1.49 15.88 13.88
C ARG A 88 -2.04 16.55 12.62
N ARG A 89 -2.15 17.89 12.63
CA ARG A 89 -2.58 18.65 11.44
C ARG A 89 -1.57 18.54 10.31
N ALA A 90 -0.27 18.66 10.63
CA ALA A 90 0.78 18.53 9.63
C ALA A 90 0.86 17.09 9.09
N GLU A 91 0.74 16.08 9.95
CA GLU A 91 0.63 14.67 9.58
C GLU A 91 -0.56 14.44 8.63
N GLN A 92 -1.73 14.97 8.95
CA GLN A 92 -2.90 14.83 8.10
C GLN A 92 -2.71 15.49 6.72
N ALA A 93 -2.08 16.67 6.67
CA ALA A 93 -1.80 17.37 5.42
C ALA A 93 -0.82 16.61 4.52
N VAL A 94 0.28 16.08 5.07
CA VAL A 94 1.24 15.29 4.28
C VAL A 94 0.63 13.95 3.85
N ARG A 95 -0.16 13.30 4.70
CA ARG A 95 -0.87 12.05 4.34
C ARG A 95 -1.80 12.29 3.14
N PHE A 96 -2.57 13.37 3.20
CA PHE A 96 -3.45 13.77 2.10
C PHE A 96 -2.68 13.97 0.79
N LEU A 97 -1.57 14.70 0.83
CA LEU A 97 -0.70 14.91 -0.32
C LEU A 97 -0.19 13.58 -0.88
N PHE A 98 0.34 12.69 -0.03
CA PHE A 98 0.95 11.44 -0.46
C PHE A 98 -0.09 10.45 -1.01
N SER A 99 -1.28 10.39 -0.40
CA SER A 99 -2.39 9.61 -0.94
C SER A 99 -2.83 10.11 -2.32
N ALA A 100 -2.89 11.43 -2.53
CA ALA A 100 -3.22 12.01 -3.84
C ALA A 100 -2.13 11.70 -4.89
N VAL A 101 -0.84 11.75 -4.50
CA VAL A 101 0.28 11.32 -5.36
C VAL A 101 0.17 9.86 -5.75
N VAL A 102 -0.11 8.96 -4.80
CA VAL A 102 -0.31 7.54 -5.10
C VAL A 102 -1.45 7.34 -6.09
N GLN A 103 -2.58 8.03 -5.91
CA GLN A 103 -3.69 7.94 -6.85
C GLN A 103 -3.32 8.38 -8.26
N GLU A 104 -2.55 9.46 -8.40
CA GLU A 104 -2.09 9.94 -9.70
C GLU A 104 -1.13 8.96 -10.38
N ILE A 105 -0.18 8.39 -9.61
CA ILE A 105 0.73 7.35 -10.09
C ILE A 105 -0.07 6.13 -10.54
N SER A 106 -0.99 5.62 -9.71
CA SER A 106 -1.82 4.45 -10.01
C SER A 106 -2.65 4.66 -11.27
N ARG A 107 -3.29 5.84 -11.39
CA ARG A 107 -4.10 6.20 -12.56
C ARG A 107 -3.27 6.20 -13.84
N SER A 108 -2.10 6.82 -13.78
CA SER A 108 -1.21 6.96 -14.95
C SER A 108 -0.51 5.63 -15.30
N ALA A 109 -0.17 4.82 -14.30
CA ALA A 109 0.40 3.48 -14.48
C ALA A 109 -0.63 2.48 -15.05
N GLY A 110 -1.92 2.68 -14.75
CA GLY A 110 -3.00 1.76 -15.10
C GLY A 110 -3.11 0.54 -14.16
N VAL A 111 -2.36 0.53 -13.06
CA VAL A 111 -2.33 -0.51 -12.02
C VAL A 111 -2.22 0.15 -10.65
N ASP A 112 -2.81 -0.44 -9.60
CA ASP A 112 -2.76 0.13 -8.25
C ASP A 112 -1.32 0.07 -7.70
N PHE A 113 -0.72 1.23 -7.44
CA PHE A 113 0.64 1.32 -6.94
C PHE A 113 0.84 0.65 -5.58
N LEU A 114 -0.03 0.90 -4.61
CA LEU A 114 0.17 0.39 -3.24
C LEU A 114 -0.22 -1.08 -3.10
N GLU A 115 -1.16 -1.58 -3.91
CA GLU A 115 -1.48 -3.01 -3.92
C GLU A 115 -0.27 -3.87 -4.33
N HIS A 116 0.62 -3.32 -5.15
CA HIS A 116 1.80 -4.03 -5.67
C HIS A 116 3.09 -3.68 -4.92
N VAL A 117 3.07 -2.79 -3.92
CA VAL A 117 4.23 -2.64 -3.01
C VAL A 117 4.20 -3.79 -2.00
N HIS A 118 5.31 -4.49 -1.78
CA HIS A 118 5.41 -5.48 -0.72
C HIS A 118 4.94 -4.84 0.60
N GLN A 119 3.87 -5.39 1.17
CA GLN A 119 3.49 -5.02 2.52
C GLN A 119 4.62 -5.46 3.45
N GLU A 120 5.27 -4.52 4.12
CA GLU A 120 6.12 -4.85 5.26
C GLU A 120 5.27 -5.66 6.25
N MET A 121 5.66 -6.91 6.48
CA MET A 121 5.11 -7.72 7.54
C MET A 121 5.43 -7.02 8.85
N ASN A 122 4.40 -6.78 9.68
CA ASN A 122 4.65 -6.41 11.06
C ASN A 122 5.41 -7.54 11.77
N ALA A 123 6.03 -7.25 12.93
CA ALA A 123 6.90 -8.19 13.67
C ALA A 123 6.25 -9.55 14.04
N CYS A 124 4.95 -9.70 13.81
CA CYS A 124 4.15 -10.90 14.05
C CYS A 124 3.78 -11.67 12.77
N GLY A 125 4.29 -11.29 11.60
CA GLY A 125 4.07 -12.01 10.33
C GLY A 125 2.66 -11.89 9.76
N MET A 126 1.89 -10.88 10.17
CA MET A 126 0.55 -10.64 9.64
C MET A 126 0.62 -9.60 8.50
N PRO A 127 -0.09 -9.81 7.39
CA PRO A 127 -0.28 -8.75 6.40
C PRO A 127 -1.02 -7.60 7.08
N VAL A 128 -0.54 -6.37 6.89
CA VAL A 128 -1.27 -5.18 7.33
C VAL A 128 -2.45 -5.03 6.37
N HIS A 129 -3.59 -5.61 6.74
CA HIS A 129 -4.83 -5.50 5.98
C HIS A 129 -5.17 -4.02 5.76
N VAL A 130 -5.19 -3.61 4.49
CA VAL A 130 -5.70 -2.30 4.06
C VAL A 130 -7.22 -2.37 4.20
N VAL A 131 -7.76 -1.82 5.28
CA VAL A 131 -9.21 -1.65 5.46
C VAL A 131 -9.62 -0.36 4.75
N SER A 132 -10.44 -0.51 3.70
CA SER A 132 -10.74 0.55 2.73
C SER A 132 -11.83 1.56 3.13
N ASP A 133 -12.25 1.73 4.40
CA ASP A 133 -13.61 2.29 4.63
C ASP A 133 -13.82 3.75 5.14
N GLU A 134 -12.81 4.55 5.47
CA GLU A 134 -13.00 6.02 5.67
C GLU A 134 -12.60 6.92 4.48
N VAL A 135 -13.55 7.49 3.77
CA VAL A 135 -13.27 8.45 2.69
C VAL A 135 -12.59 9.70 3.28
N LEU A 136 -11.25 9.76 3.25
CA LEU A 136 -10.56 11.04 3.15
C LEU A 136 -11.12 11.68 1.88
N ASN A 137 -11.72 12.87 2.00
CA ASN A 137 -12.15 13.69 0.85
C ASN A 137 -10.91 14.14 0.07
N LEU A 138 -10.23 13.19 -0.58
CA LEU A 138 -9.05 13.41 -1.39
C LEU A 138 -9.41 14.41 -2.49
N PRO A 139 -8.48 15.30 -2.85
CA PRO A 139 -8.78 16.31 -3.83
C PRO A 139 -9.00 15.61 -5.17
N GLU A 140 -10.01 16.05 -5.92
CA GLU A 140 -10.36 15.44 -7.21
C GLU A 140 -9.17 15.48 -8.20
N THR A 141 -8.26 16.44 -7.99
CA THR A 141 -7.00 16.58 -8.71
C THR A 141 -5.86 16.91 -7.74
N LEU A 142 -4.69 16.31 -7.97
CA LEU A 142 -3.47 16.64 -7.25
C LEU A 142 -3.00 18.04 -7.70
N PRO A 143 -2.73 18.97 -6.79
CA PRO A 143 -2.27 20.31 -7.17
C PRO A 143 -0.84 20.28 -7.75
N GLU A 144 -0.55 21.23 -8.65
CA GLU A 144 0.82 21.55 -9.01
C GLU A 144 1.59 22.08 -7.78
N PRO A 145 2.90 21.79 -7.65
CA PRO A 145 3.81 21.21 -8.65
C PRO A 145 3.92 19.68 -8.62
N TYR A 146 3.05 18.97 -7.90
CA TYR A 146 3.21 17.52 -7.64
C TYR A 146 2.57 16.64 -8.72
N ALA A 147 1.58 17.17 -9.44
CA ALA A 147 0.83 16.44 -10.45
C ALA A 147 1.70 15.97 -11.62
N GLU A 148 2.50 16.86 -12.20
CA GLU A 148 3.36 16.53 -13.34
C GLU A 148 4.43 15.47 -12.98
N PRO A 149 5.20 15.57 -11.88
CA PRO A 149 6.13 14.52 -11.48
C PRO A 149 5.46 13.18 -11.18
N ALA A 150 4.30 13.17 -10.51
CA ALA A 150 3.56 11.95 -10.21
C ALA A 150 3.06 11.26 -11.48
N ARG A 151 2.50 12.04 -12.41
CA ARG A 151 2.06 11.55 -13.73
C ARG A 151 3.22 11.01 -14.55
N ARG A 152 4.36 11.71 -14.61
CA ARG A 152 5.57 11.21 -15.30
C ARG A 152 6.07 9.90 -14.73
N LEU A 153 6.04 9.73 -13.41
CA LEU A 153 6.40 8.46 -12.78
C LEU A 153 5.41 7.36 -13.17
N GLY A 154 4.10 7.63 -13.09
CA GLY A 154 3.09 6.67 -13.51
C GLY A 154 3.18 6.29 -14.99
N GLU A 155 3.45 7.25 -15.88
CA GLU A 155 3.68 7.00 -17.32
C GLU A 155 4.96 6.18 -17.56
N ALA A 156 6.04 6.46 -16.84
CA ALA A 156 7.28 5.68 -16.93
C ALA A 156 7.06 4.23 -16.45
N LEU A 157 6.28 4.05 -15.38
CA LEU A 157 5.86 2.73 -14.90
C LEU A 157 4.95 2.04 -15.92
N HIS A 158 3.96 2.74 -16.48
CA HIS A 158 3.07 2.20 -17.50
C HIS A 158 3.85 1.63 -18.68
N ASN A 159 4.84 2.38 -19.17
CA ASN A 159 5.65 2.00 -20.33
C ASN A 159 6.73 0.96 -20.02
N SER A 160 6.85 0.50 -18.76
CA SER A 160 7.81 -0.54 -18.39
C SER A 160 7.38 -1.91 -18.95
N PRO A 161 8.35 -2.77 -19.32
CA PRO A 161 8.05 -4.13 -19.75
C PRO A 161 7.24 -4.93 -18.72
N GLU A 162 7.49 -4.74 -17.42
CA GLU A 162 6.83 -5.44 -16.33
C GLU A 162 5.33 -5.11 -16.27
N VAL A 163 4.98 -3.82 -16.29
CA VAL A 163 3.58 -3.38 -16.24
C VAL A 163 2.85 -3.73 -17.55
N GLN A 164 3.49 -3.58 -18.71
CA GLN A 164 2.89 -3.97 -19.98
C GLN A 164 2.61 -5.48 -20.05
N ALA A 165 3.55 -6.32 -19.58
CA ALA A 165 3.35 -7.77 -19.52
C ALA A 165 2.17 -8.12 -18.60
N TYR A 166 2.09 -7.51 -17.42
CA TYR A 166 0.98 -7.74 -16.50
C TYR A 166 -0.37 -7.31 -17.07
N LEU A 167 -0.46 -6.12 -17.67
CA LEU A 167 -1.69 -5.63 -18.31
C LEU A 167 -2.12 -6.51 -19.49
N ALA A 168 -1.16 -7.03 -20.26
CA ALA A 168 -1.44 -7.96 -21.35
C ALA A 168 -2.01 -9.29 -20.84
N VAL A 169 -1.44 -9.85 -19.77
CA VAL A 169 -1.94 -11.08 -19.16
C VAL A 169 -3.30 -10.88 -18.51
N GLN A 170 -3.53 -9.76 -17.80
CA GLN A 170 -4.85 -9.45 -17.25
C GLN A 170 -5.93 -9.36 -18.34
N ARG A 171 -5.58 -8.79 -19.50
CA ARG A 171 -6.49 -8.78 -20.66
C ARG A 171 -6.76 -10.19 -21.16
N ALA A 172 -5.73 -11.01 -21.33
CA ALA A 172 -5.88 -12.40 -21.76
C ALA A 172 -6.74 -13.22 -20.78
N VAL A 173 -6.52 -13.10 -19.47
CA VAL A 173 -7.33 -13.75 -18.43
C VAL A 173 -8.80 -13.33 -18.52
N ARG A 174 -9.07 -12.04 -18.75
CA ARG A 174 -10.44 -11.51 -18.88
C ARG A 174 -11.14 -11.98 -20.14
N GLU A 175 -10.40 -12.15 -21.24
CA GLU A 175 -10.93 -12.56 -22.54
C GLU A 175 -11.02 -14.08 -22.70
N ASP A 176 -10.40 -14.85 -21.80
CA ASP A 176 -10.42 -16.33 -21.84
C ASP A 176 -11.77 -16.90 -21.37
N ILE A 177 -12.59 -17.29 -22.35
CA ILE A 177 -13.90 -17.90 -22.12
C ILE A 177 -13.79 -19.26 -21.41
N ALA A 178 -12.76 -20.05 -21.70
CA ALA A 178 -12.59 -21.38 -21.11
C ALA A 178 -12.28 -21.27 -19.61
N LEU A 179 -11.36 -20.37 -19.26
CA LEU A 179 -11.05 -20.03 -17.88
C LEU A 179 -12.25 -19.44 -17.14
N ALA A 180 -13.01 -18.56 -17.79
CA ALA A 180 -14.23 -18.00 -17.20
C ALA A 180 -15.30 -19.07 -16.92
N ASN A 181 -15.46 -20.05 -17.82
CA ASN A 181 -16.35 -21.18 -17.62
C ASN A 181 -15.86 -22.10 -16.50
N LEU A 182 -14.56 -22.41 -16.47
CA LEU A 182 -13.96 -23.22 -15.40
C LEU A 182 -14.14 -22.58 -14.02
N ARG A 183 -13.94 -21.25 -13.91
CA ARG A 183 -14.21 -20.52 -12.66
C ARG A 183 -15.67 -20.61 -12.24
N ARG A 184 -16.60 -20.46 -13.18
CA ARG A 184 -18.04 -20.57 -12.92
C ARG A 184 -18.42 -21.98 -12.46
N GLU A 185 -17.93 -23.03 -13.12
CA GLU A 185 -18.17 -24.42 -12.72
C GLU A 185 -17.70 -24.67 -11.28
N VAL A 186 -16.52 -24.19 -10.91
CA VAL A 186 -15.97 -24.29 -9.56
C VAL A 186 -16.85 -23.55 -8.55
N GLU A 187 -17.25 -22.31 -8.84
CA GLU A 187 -18.11 -21.48 -7.97
C GLU A 187 -19.50 -22.10 -7.76
N GLU A 188 -20.13 -22.58 -8.83
CA GLU A 188 -21.44 -23.27 -8.77
C GLU A 188 -21.36 -24.56 -7.92
N MET A 189 -20.25 -25.29 -8.00
CA MET A 189 -20.01 -26.46 -7.14
C MET A 189 -19.84 -26.06 -5.67
N GLU A 190 -19.04 -25.02 -5.38
CA GLU A 190 -18.88 -24.51 -4.01
C GLU A 190 -20.22 -24.03 -3.41
N GLU A 191 -21.01 -23.28 -4.18
CA GLU A 191 -22.32 -22.81 -3.74
C GLU A 191 -23.27 -23.97 -3.47
N SER A 192 -23.34 -24.94 -4.39
CA SER A 192 -24.12 -26.18 -4.21
C SER A 192 -23.71 -26.96 -2.96
N PHE A 193 -22.41 -27.05 -2.68
CA PHE A 193 -21.90 -27.70 -1.46
C PHE A 193 -22.30 -26.92 -0.21
N ASN A 194 -22.19 -25.59 -0.24
CA ASN A 194 -22.56 -24.74 0.90
C ASN A 194 -24.05 -24.83 1.23
N VAL A 195 -24.93 -24.78 0.23
CA VAL A 195 -26.40 -24.92 0.40
C VAL A 195 -26.77 -26.29 0.96
N ARG A 196 -26.14 -27.37 0.45
CA ARG A 196 -26.40 -28.72 0.94
C ARG A 196 -25.93 -28.93 2.37
N ARG A 197 -24.72 -28.43 2.71
CA ARG A 197 -24.18 -28.50 4.07
C ARG A 197 -25.07 -27.75 5.07
N ALA A 198 -25.61 -26.59 4.70
CA ALA A 198 -26.56 -25.86 5.52
C ALA A 198 -27.87 -26.65 5.77
N SER A 199 -28.23 -27.54 4.84
CA SER A 199 -29.39 -28.44 4.93
C SER A 199 -29.06 -29.81 5.56
N GLY A 200 -27.84 -30.00 6.08
CA GLY A 200 -27.40 -31.26 6.70
C GLY A 200 -26.99 -32.37 5.74
N TYR A 201 -26.90 -32.08 4.43
CA TYR A 201 -26.44 -33.02 3.41
C TYR A 201 -24.98 -32.74 3.03
N TYR A 202 -24.18 -33.80 2.94
CA TYR A 202 -22.79 -33.72 2.49
C TYR A 202 -22.68 -34.12 1.01
N PRO A 203 -21.78 -33.48 0.25
CA PRO A 203 -21.49 -33.90 -1.13
C PRO A 203 -21.01 -35.35 -1.19
N ALA A 204 -21.34 -36.06 -2.27
CA ALA A 204 -20.84 -37.42 -2.50
C ALA A 204 -19.34 -37.43 -2.82
N SER A 205 -18.65 -38.56 -2.56
CA SER A 205 -17.20 -38.68 -2.83
C SER A 205 -16.82 -38.29 -4.26
N GLY A 206 -17.58 -38.76 -5.26
CA GLY A 206 -17.33 -38.43 -6.66
C GLY A 206 -17.51 -36.95 -7.00
N GLU A 207 -18.36 -36.22 -6.27
CA GLU A 207 -18.51 -34.77 -6.46
C GLU A 207 -17.31 -34.01 -5.87
N LEU A 208 -16.77 -34.47 -4.74
CA LEU A 208 -15.57 -33.90 -4.13
C LEU A 208 -14.32 -34.17 -4.98
N GLU A 209 -14.24 -35.34 -5.60
CA GLU A 209 -13.18 -35.71 -6.55
C GLU A 209 -13.22 -34.80 -7.79
N LEU A 210 -14.40 -34.67 -8.43
CA LEU A 210 -14.59 -33.76 -9.57
C LEU A 210 -14.25 -32.31 -9.22
N TYR A 211 -14.67 -31.86 -8.03
CA TYR A 211 -14.35 -30.52 -7.54
C TYR A 211 -12.84 -30.33 -7.37
N ALA A 212 -12.14 -31.31 -6.79
CA ALA A 212 -10.70 -31.28 -6.62
C ALA A 212 -9.95 -31.26 -7.96
N GLU A 213 -10.43 -32.00 -8.96
CA GLU A 213 -9.91 -31.98 -10.33
C GLU A 213 -10.06 -30.59 -10.96
N LYS A 214 -11.26 -30.00 -10.89
CA LYS A 214 -11.53 -28.65 -11.43
C LYS A 214 -10.71 -27.56 -10.74
N GLN A 215 -10.55 -27.65 -9.42
CA GLN A 215 -9.65 -26.80 -8.65
C GLN A 215 -8.17 -26.99 -9.03
N ALA A 216 -7.76 -28.21 -9.39
CA ALA A 216 -6.41 -28.45 -9.89
C ALA A 216 -6.21 -27.88 -11.30
N GLU A 217 -7.20 -28.05 -12.18
CA GLU A 217 -7.23 -27.46 -13.52
C GLU A 217 -7.09 -25.92 -13.45
N LEU A 218 -7.85 -25.29 -12.54
CA LEU A 218 -7.78 -23.85 -12.32
C LEU A 218 -6.39 -23.42 -11.83
N ARG A 219 -5.84 -24.06 -10.79
CA ARG A 219 -4.49 -23.74 -10.27
C ARG A 219 -3.36 -23.98 -11.26
N GLN A 220 -3.56 -24.87 -12.23
CA GLN A 220 -2.55 -25.18 -13.25
C GLN A 220 -2.77 -24.41 -14.54
N HIS A 221 -3.82 -23.58 -14.63
CA HIS A 221 -4.16 -22.85 -15.84
C HIS A 221 -2.99 -21.93 -16.26
N PRO A 222 -2.48 -22.05 -17.50
CA PRO A 222 -1.29 -21.32 -17.94
C PRO A 222 -1.41 -19.79 -17.78
N LEU A 223 -2.59 -19.23 -18.07
CA LEU A 223 -2.81 -17.78 -17.92
C LEU A 223 -2.78 -17.31 -16.47
N LEU A 224 -3.23 -18.14 -15.51
CA LEU A 224 -3.20 -17.77 -14.09
C LEU A 224 -1.77 -17.80 -13.54
N ARG A 225 -0.97 -18.78 -13.97
CA ARG A 225 0.47 -18.79 -13.65
C ARG A 225 1.20 -17.61 -14.27
N ALA A 226 0.93 -17.31 -15.54
CA ALA A 226 1.50 -16.13 -16.20
C ALA A 226 1.08 -14.83 -15.49
N GLU A 227 -0.14 -14.78 -14.95
CA GLU A 227 -0.65 -13.63 -14.19
C GLU A 227 0.11 -13.48 -12.87
N GLU A 228 0.31 -14.58 -12.13
CA GLU A 228 1.11 -14.61 -10.90
C GLU A 228 2.56 -14.19 -11.16
N ASP A 229 3.20 -14.72 -12.20
CA ASP A 229 4.58 -14.39 -12.57
C ASP A 229 4.72 -12.90 -12.98
N ALA A 230 3.79 -12.38 -13.77
CA ALA A 230 3.79 -10.98 -14.18
C ALA A 230 3.50 -10.05 -13.00
N ARG A 231 2.58 -10.45 -12.10
CA ARG A 231 2.29 -9.72 -10.87
C ARG A 231 3.53 -9.64 -9.97
N ALA A 232 4.28 -10.73 -9.81
CA ALA A 232 5.51 -10.73 -9.00
C ALA A 232 6.54 -9.73 -9.52
N GLN A 233 6.70 -9.60 -10.85
CA GLN A 233 7.60 -8.64 -11.47
C GLN A 233 7.15 -7.19 -11.24
N VAL A 234 5.86 -6.90 -11.41
CA VAL A 234 5.30 -5.58 -11.07
C VAL A 234 5.50 -5.27 -9.60
N MET A 235 5.33 -6.26 -8.72
CA MET A 235 5.52 -6.09 -7.28
C MET A 235 6.96 -5.74 -6.94
N GLU A 236 7.93 -6.42 -7.54
CA GLU A 236 9.35 -6.13 -7.34
C GLU A 236 9.69 -4.69 -7.79
N LEU A 237 9.23 -4.30 -8.99
CA LEU A 237 9.45 -2.96 -9.52
C LEU A 237 8.82 -1.87 -8.65
N PHE A 238 7.57 -2.04 -8.24
CA PHE A 238 6.84 -1.05 -7.45
C PHE A 238 7.42 -0.93 -6.04
N SER A 239 7.84 -2.06 -5.45
CA SER A 239 8.56 -2.08 -4.18
C SER A 239 9.89 -1.33 -4.26
N ALA A 240 10.61 -1.44 -5.38
CA ALA A 240 11.86 -0.72 -5.60
C ALA A 240 11.62 0.80 -5.75
N VAL A 241 10.59 1.21 -6.50
CA VAL A 241 10.22 2.64 -6.61
C VAL A 241 9.81 3.20 -5.26
N HIS A 242 8.97 2.48 -4.51
CA HIS A 242 8.59 2.85 -3.15
C HIS A 242 9.80 2.98 -2.22
N THR A 243 10.74 2.04 -2.28
CA THR A 243 11.97 2.08 -1.48
C THR A 243 12.80 3.31 -1.81
N LEU A 244 12.95 3.62 -3.10
CA LEU A 244 13.71 4.80 -3.53
C LEU A 244 13.03 6.10 -3.10
N LEU A 245 11.70 6.22 -3.24
CA LEU A 245 10.93 7.36 -2.73
C LEU A 245 11.13 7.52 -1.22
N SER A 246 10.95 6.43 -0.47
CA SER A 246 11.06 6.43 0.99
C SER A 246 12.46 6.84 1.45
N ASN A 247 13.49 6.28 0.83
CA ASN A 247 14.89 6.62 1.12
C ASN A 247 15.20 8.09 0.81
N SER A 248 14.66 8.61 -0.29
CA SER A 248 14.89 10.00 -0.71
C SER A 248 14.20 10.99 0.23
N LEU A 249 13.02 10.64 0.73
CA LEU A 249 12.27 11.44 1.70
C LEU A 249 12.75 11.25 3.15
N GLY A 250 13.50 10.18 3.44
CA GLY A 250 13.93 9.82 4.79
C GLY A 250 12.80 9.32 5.69
N ILE A 251 11.68 8.88 5.10
CA ILE A 251 10.48 8.38 5.78
C ILE A 251 9.87 7.22 4.99
N LEU A 252 9.08 6.37 5.65
CA LEU A 252 8.31 5.33 4.95
C LEU A 252 7.14 5.97 4.19
N PHE A 253 7.27 6.10 2.87
CA PHE A 253 6.27 6.74 2.02
C PHE A 253 4.90 6.05 2.12
N SER A 254 4.90 4.71 2.17
CA SER A 254 3.67 3.91 2.30
C SER A 254 2.97 4.16 3.64
N GLU A 255 3.68 4.41 4.74
CA GLU A 255 3.02 4.63 6.04
C GLU A 255 2.24 5.94 6.09
N LEU A 256 2.69 6.97 5.36
CA LEU A 256 1.97 8.23 5.22
C LEU A 256 0.94 8.19 4.08
N ALA A 257 1.20 7.43 3.01
CA ALA A 257 0.22 7.25 1.94
C ALA A 257 -0.93 6.31 2.33
N LYS A 258 -0.69 5.40 3.28
CA LYS A 258 -1.70 4.51 3.87
C LYS A 258 -2.70 5.31 4.69
N LYS A 259 -3.93 4.86 4.59
CA LYS A 259 -5.07 5.32 5.39
C LYS A 259 -4.83 5.03 6.87
N PRO A 260 -5.24 5.91 7.80
CA PRO A 260 -5.12 5.61 9.22
C PRO A 260 -5.92 4.35 9.55
N GLY A 261 -5.24 3.32 10.07
CA GLY A 261 -5.92 2.32 10.87
C GLY A 261 -6.34 2.99 12.17
N LEU A 262 -7.63 2.95 12.49
CA LEU A 262 -8.11 3.30 13.82
C LEU A 262 -7.32 2.49 14.85
N PHE A 263 -6.59 3.18 15.74
CA PHE A 263 -6.05 2.58 16.96
C PHE A 263 -7.17 2.26 17.94
#